data_AF-A0A1B9ILB9-F1
#
_entry.id   AF-A0A1B9ILB9-F1
#
_cell.length_a   1.000
_cell.length_b   1.000
_cell.length_c   1.000
_cell.angle_alpha   90.00
_cell.angle_beta   90.00
_cell.angle_gamma   90.00
#
_symmetry.space_group_name_H-M   'P 1'
#
loop_
_entity.id
_entity.type
_entity.pdbx_description
1 polymer ?
#
loop_
_entity_poly.entity_id
_entity_poly.type
_entity_poly.pdbx_seq_one_letter_code
_entity_poly.pdbx_strand_id
1 'polypeptide(L)'
;MTRSGLQQDVISLYRQGVRNAMSKTPESRPNFLLHLRYNFRHPQLRQRDYTAIEHQLRKMSRTLEMLSEPSTQRISISPEWQQWWDEEVRRSRSRPSTSAESASRTGLEQAPGGGVKAKEQVLKKEQSGRDRDQWGGKLPGHGGT
;
A
#
# COMPACT_ATOMS: atom_id res chain seq x y z
N MET A 1 -15.98 -4.51 11.18
CA MET A 1 -15.35 -3.29 11.76
C MET A 1 -15.89 -2.07 11.03
N THR A 2 -16.52 -1.16 11.75
CA THR A 2 -17.04 0.09 11.22
C THR A 2 -15.87 1.05 10.96
N ARG A 3 -15.85 1.72 9.80
CA ARG A 3 -14.84 2.75 9.49
C ARG A 3 -15.20 4.05 10.22
N SER A 4 -14.18 4.81 10.66
CA SER A 4 -14.43 6.16 11.19
C SER A 4 -14.91 7.10 10.08
N GLY A 5 -15.56 8.21 10.45
CA GLY A 5 -16.00 9.22 9.47
C GLY A 5 -14.85 9.71 8.59
N LEU A 6 -13.71 10.06 9.21
CA LEU A 6 -12.52 10.49 8.48
C LEU A 6 -11.97 9.42 7.53
N GLN A 7 -11.97 8.14 7.93
CA GLN A 7 -11.56 7.05 7.03
C GLN A 7 -12.52 6.92 5.85
N GLN A 8 -13.82 7.10 6.07
CA GLN A 8 -14.82 7.08 5.00
C GLN A 8 -14.60 8.23 4.02
N ASP A 9 -14.26 9.42 4.51
CA ASP A 9 -13.96 10.60 3.68
C ASP A 9 -12.72 10.37 2.81
N VAL A 10 -11.64 9.82 3.38
CA VAL A 10 -10.43 9.44 2.62
C VAL A 10 -10.78 8.47 1.50
N ILE A 11 -11.58 7.45 1.78
CA ILE A 11 -11.99 6.45 0.77
C ILE A 11 -12.90 7.08 -0.29
N SER A 12 -13.85 7.91 0.12
CA SER A 12 -14.76 8.61 -0.78
C SER A 12 -13.98 9.48 -1.77
N LEU A 13 -13.02 10.26 -1.26
CA LEU A 13 -12.16 11.13 -2.04
C LEU A 13 -11.30 10.32 -3.03
N TYR A 14 -10.71 9.21 -2.58
CA TYR A 14 -9.95 8.33 -3.46
C TYR A 14 -10.81 7.78 -4.60
N ARG A 15 -12.04 7.31 -4.29
CA ARG A 15 -12.98 6.80 -5.30
C ARG A 15 -13.43 7.88 -6.27
N GLN A 16 -13.63 9.11 -5.81
CA GLN A 16 -13.93 10.26 -6.67
C GLN A 16 -12.77 10.54 -7.61
N GLY A 17 -11.53 10.57 -7.11
CA GLY A 17 -10.34 10.72 -7.94
C GLY A 17 -10.25 9.65 -9.03
N VAL A 18 -10.49 8.38 -8.69
CA VAL A 18 -10.49 7.29 -9.67
C VAL A 18 -11.57 7.49 -10.73
N ARG A 19 -12.79 7.90 -10.35
CA ARG A 19 -13.85 8.22 -11.32
C ARG A 19 -13.45 9.35 -12.26
N ASN A 20 -12.84 10.41 -11.73
CA ASN A 20 -12.32 11.53 -12.51
C ASN A 20 -11.19 11.09 -13.46
N ALA A 21 -10.32 10.18 -13.03
CA ALA A 21 -9.28 9.64 -13.91
C ALA A 21 -9.87 8.79 -15.04
N MET A 22 -10.95 8.06 -14.78
CA MET A 22 -11.61 7.22 -15.78
C MET A 22 -12.37 8.02 -16.84
N SER A 23 -12.81 9.25 -16.54
CA SER A 23 -13.43 10.14 -17.53
C SER A 23 -12.41 10.78 -18.49
N LYS A 24 -11.11 10.70 -18.21
CA LYS A 24 -10.05 11.20 -19.09
C LYS A 24 -9.76 10.23 -20.23
N THR A 25 -9.04 10.73 -21.23
CA THR A 25 -8.62 9.94 -22.40
C THR A 25 -7.81 8.71 -21.97
N PRO A 26 -7.89 7.59 -22.72
CA PRO A 26 -7.17 6.36 -22.38
C PRO A 26 -5.66 6.56 -22.21
N GLU A 27 -5.07 7.47 -23.00
CA GLU A 27 -3.65 7.79 -22.96
C GLU A 27 -3.24 8.54 -21.69
N SER A 28 -4.06 9.48 -21.22
CA SER A 28 -3.73 10.30 -20.05
C SER A 28 -4.18 9.66 -18.73
N ARG A 29 -5.22 8.81 -18.76
CA ARG A 29 -5.73 8.05 -17.62
C ARG A 29 -4.66 7.39 -16.73
N PRO A 30 -3.66 6.64 -17.24
CA PRO A 30 -2.64 6.02 -16.39
C PRO A 30 -1.91 7.07 -15.56
N ASN A 31 -1.69 8.26 -16.12
CA ASN A 31 -1.00 9.32 -15.40
C ASN A 31 -1.85 9.83 -14.23
N PHE A 32 -3.14 10.11 -14.45
CA PHE A 32 -4.05 10.51 -13.37
C PHE A 32 -4.15 9.47 -12.25
N LEU A 33 -4.21 8.19 -12.61
CA LEU A 33 -4.25 7.10 -11.64
C LEU A 33 -2.94 7.00 -10.84
N LEU A 34 -1.80 7.16 -11.49
CA LEU A 34 -0.50 7.14 -10.82
C LEU A 34 -0.36 8.31 -9.84
N HIS A 35 -0.72 9.53 -10.26
CA HIS A 35 -0.75 10.69 -9.38
C HIS A 35 -1.58 10.44 -8.11
N LEU A 36 -2.80 9.90 -8.27
CA LEU A 36 -3.66 9.54 -7.15
C LEU A 36 -3.03 8.48 -6.24
N ARG A 37 -2.57 7.37 -6.81
CA ARG A 37 -1.99 6.26 -6.06
C ARG A 37 -0.78 6.71 -5.24
N TYR A 38 0.12 7.48 -5.85
CA TYR A 38 1.31 7.97 -5.19
C TYR A 38 0.96 8.88 -3.99
N ASN A 39 0.07 9.86 -4.18
CA ASN A 39 -0.32 10.80 -3.12
C ASN A 39 -0.98 10.12 -1.91
N PHE A 40 -1.82 9.11 -2.15
CA PHE A 40 -2.47 8.36 -1.06
C PHE A 40 -1.54 7.33 -0.40
N ARG A 41 -0.47 6.88 -1.08
CA ARG A 41 0.46 5.87 -0.55
C ARG A 41 1.64 6.47 0.19
N HIS A 42 2.04 7.70 -0.15
CA HIS A 42 3.13 8.44 0.48
C HIS A 42 2.66 9.73 1.17
N PRO A 43 1.68 9.68 2.08
CA PRO A 43 1.34 10.85 2.87
C PRO A 43 2.46 11.12 3.87
N GLN A 44 2.89 12.38 3.99
CA GLN A 44 3.79 12.84 5.06
C GLN A 44 3.01 13.04 6.39
N LEU A 45 2.18 12.05 6.76
CA LEU A 45 1.20 12.14 7.85
C LEU A 45 1.21 10.86 8.69
N ARG A 46 1.07 11.00 10.01
CA ARG A 46 0.85 9.86 10.90
C ARG A 46 -0.65 9.66 11.12
N GLN A 47 -1.04 8.44 11.50
CA GLN A 47 -2.44 8.07 11.73
C GLN A 47 -3.15 8.92 12.79
N ARG A 48 -2.39 9.51 13.72
CA ARG A 48 -2.88 10.36 14.82
C ARG A 48 -2.99 11.85 14.45
N ASP A 49 -2.48 12.27 13.30
CA ASP A 49 -2.42 13.68 12.92
C ASP A 49 -3.73 14.12 12.23
N TYR A 50 -4.87 14.04 12.95
CA TYR A 50 -6.22 14.22 12.39
C TYR A 50 -6.40 15.54 11.64
N THR A 51 -5.97 16.65 12.22
CA THR A 51 -6.06 17.99 11.62
C THR A 51 -5.26 18.11 10.32
N ALA A 52 -4.10 17.47 10.26
CA ALA A 52 -3.25 17.44 9.08
C ALA A 52 -3.85 16.55 7.98
N ILE A 53 -4.48 15.44 8.35
CA ILE A 53 -5.26 14.60 7.42
C ILE A 53 -6.42 15.39 6.82
N GLU A 54 -7.20 16.09 7.63
CA GLU A 54 -8.31 16.94 7.16
C GLU A 54 -7.83 18.07 6.24
N HIS A 55 -6.72 18.72 6.57
CA HIS A 55 -6.11 19.72 5.71
C HIS A 55 -5.70 19.12 4.35
N GLN A 56 -5.07 17.95 4.37
CA GLN A 56 -4.66 17.25 3.15
C GLN A 56 -5.87 16.82 2.32
N LEU A 57 -6.96 16.35 2.95
CA LEU A 57 -8.21 16.02 2.27
C LEU A 57 -8.81 17.25 1.58
N ARG A 58 -8.87 18.40 2.26
CA ARG A 58 -9.34 19.66 1.67
C ARG A 58 -8.49 20.10 0.48
N LYS A 59 -7.16 20.05 0.63
CA LYS A 59 -6.22 20.37 -0.45
C LYS A 59 -6.44 19.46 -1.66
N MET A 60 -6.51 18.14 -1.45
CA MET A 60 -6.73 17.17 -2.51
C MET A 60 -8.10 17.28 -3.16
N SER A 61 -9.16 17.59 -2.39
CA SER A 61 -10.49 17.85 -2.95
C SER A 61 -10.45 18.99 -3.96
N ARG A 62 -9.82 20.12 -3.61
CA ARG A 62 -9.65 21.25 -4.52
C ARG A 62 -8.81 20.90 -5.75
N THR A 63 -7.76 20.10 -5.58
CA THR A 63 -6.97 19.59 -6.71
C THR A 63 -7.84 18.73 -7.63
N LEU A 64 -8.69 17.85 -7.09
CA LEU A 64 -9.57 17.00 -7.89
C LEU A 64 -10.68 17.75 -8.60
N GLU A 65 -11.21 18.83 -8.01
CA GLU A 65 -12.17 19.72 -8.68
C GLU A 65 -11.54 20.34 -9.93
N MET A 66 -10.38 20.96 -9.80
CA MET A 66 -9.63 21.51 -10.93
C MET A 66 -9.29 20.44 -11.98
N LEU A 67 -8.78 19.28 -11.54
CA LEU A 67 -8.45 18.18 -12.46
C LEU A 67 -9.69 17.55 -13.09
N SER A 68 -10.89 17.73 -12.52
CA SER A 68 -12.14 17.21 -13.07
C SER A 68 -12.59 17.99 -14.30
N GLU A 69 -12.17 19.25 -14.44
CA GLU A 69 -12.54 20.10 -15.56
C GLU A 69 -12.19 19.44 -16.92
N PRO A 70 -13.06 19.55 -17.93
CA PRO A 70 -12.84 18.95 -19.24
C PRO A 70 -11.66 19.57 -19.99
N SER A 71 -11.30 20.82 -19.66
CA SER A 71 -10.11 21.53 -20.15
C SER A 71 -8.80 20.83 -19.78
N THR A 72 -8.76 20.22 -18.60
CA THR A 72 -7.56 19.55 -18.09
C THR A 72 -7.51 18.10 -18.59
N GLN A 73 -6.86 17.90 -19.74
CA GLN A 73 -6.78 16.59 -20.38
C GLN A 73 -5.54 15.79 -20.00
N ARG A 74 -4.42 16.44 -19.70
CA ARG A 74 -3.12 15.80 -19.46
C ARG A 74 -2.49 16.32 -18.17
N ILE A 75 -1.84 15.41 -17.44
CA ILE A 75 -0.92 15.75 -16.34
C ILE A 75 0.47 15.18 -16.62
N SER A 76 1.48 15.95 -16.27
CA SER A 76 2.87 15.50 -16.22
C SER A 76 3.11 14.76 -14.91
N ILE A 77 3.91 13.70 -14.96
CA ILE A 77 4.35 12.94 -13.78
C ILE A 77 5.86 13.00 -13.67
N SER A 78 6.35 13.18 -12.45
CA SER A 78 7.77 13.05 -12.12
C SER A 78 8.29 11.64 -12.44
N PRO A 79 9.51 11.51 -13.01
CA PRO A 79 10.16 10.21 -13.22
C PRO A 79 10.20 9.34 -11.95
N GLU A 80 10.33 9.97 -10.78
CA GLU A 80 10.30 9.29 -9.47
C GLU A 80 9.02 8.46 -9.26
N TRP A 81 7.86 9.02 -9.61
CA TRP A 81 6.58 8.32 -9.42
C TRP A 81 6.43 7.14 -10.39
N GLN A 82 6.98 7.26 -11.61
CA GLN A 82 6.99 6.18 -12.59
C GLN A 82 7.87 5.03 -12.09
N GLN A 83 9.09 5.33 -11.65
CA GLN A 83 10.00 4.34 -11.08
C GLN A 83 9.38 3.62 -9.88
N TRP A 84 8.70 4.35 -9.00
CA TRP A 84 7.96 3.76 -7.87
C TRP A 84 6.88 2.78 -8.35
N TRP A 85 6.11 3.16 -9.37
CA TRP A 85 5.04 2.31 -9.89
C TRP A 85 5.57 1.05 -10.57
N ASP A 86 6.62 1.18 -11.37
CA ASP A 86 7.28 0.06 -12.04
C ASP A 86 7.84 -0.94 -11.03
N GLU A 87 8.46 -0.44 -9.95
CA GLU A 87 8.95 -1.24 -8.84
C GLU A 87 7.82 -1.96 -8.10
N GLU A 88 6.71 -1.29 -7.83
CA GLU A 88 5.56 -1.90 -7.16
C GLU A 88 4.90 -2.98 -8.03
N VAL A 89 4.81 -2.75 -9.35
CA VAL A 89 4.33 -3.75 -10.32
C VAL A 89 5.27 -4.96 -10.34
N ARG A 90 6.59 -4.74 -10.40
CA ARG A 90 7.61 -5.80 -10.36
C ARG A 90 7.48 -6.62 -9.07
N ARG A 91 7.36 -5.95 -7.92
CA ARG A 91 7.15 -6.57 -6.61
C ARG A 91 5.90 -7.42 -6.60
N SER A 92 4.78 -6.90 -7.13
CA SER A 92 3.51 -7.63 -7.17
C SER A 92 3.59 -8.92 -8.00
N ARG A 93 4.36 -8.93 -9.09
CA ARG A 93 4.59 -10.11 -9.94
C ARG A 93 5.53 -11.13 -9.29
N SER A 94 6.49 -10.66 -8.50
CA SER A 94 7.48 -11.51 -7.83
C SER A 94 6.97 -12.18 -6.54
N ARG A 95 5.82 -11.75 -5.98
CA ARG A 95 5.28 -12.37 -4.77
C ARG A 95 4.88 -13.82 -5.08
N PRO A 96 5.55 -14.83 -4.48
CA PRO A 96 5.13 -16.21 -4.65
C PRO A 96 3.69 -16.33 -4.17
N SER A 97 2.83 -16.91 -5.00
CA SER A 97 1.45 -17.15 -4.63
C SER A 97 1.47 -18.14 -3.46
N THR A 98 1.09 -17.65 -2.27
CA THR A 98 0.96 -18.45 -1.04
C THR A 98 -0.03 -19.62 -1.18
N SER A 99 -0.70 -19.76 -2.33
CA SER A 99 -1.52 -20.92 -2.70
C SER A 99 -0.70 -22.16 -3.09
N ALA A 100 0.57 -22.02 -3.50
CA ALA A 100 1.39 -23.16 -3.93
C ALA A 100 1.99 -23.98 -2.76
N GLU A 101 2.28 -23.35 -1.60
CA GLU A 101 2.86 -24.03 -0.42
C GLU A 101 1.84 -24.83 0.41
N SER A 102 0.54 -24.70 0.12
CA SER A 102 -0.51 -25.44 0.85
C SER A 102 -0.86 -26.79 0.22
N ALA A 103 -0.39 -27.07 -1.01
CA ALA A 103 -0.75 -28.27 -1.76
C ALA A 103 0.11 -29.51 -1.43
N SER A 104 1.13 -29.39 -0.58
CA SER A 104 2.10 -30.46 -0.28
C SER A 104 1.95 -31.10 1.12
N ARG A 105 0.80 -30.92 1.79
CA ARG A 105 0.52 -31.54 3.13
C ARG A 105 -0.57 -32.61 3.14
N THR A 106 -0.89 -33.22 1.99
CA THR A 106 -1.83 -34.36 1.95
C THR A 106 -1.20 -35.55 1.27
N GLY A 107 -0.72 -36.50 2.07
CA GLY A 107 -0.29 -37.82 1.62
C GLY A 107 0.50 -38.60 2.66
N LEU A 108 -0.20 -39.23 3.62
CA LEU A 108 -0.17 -40.68 3.89
C LEU A 108 -0.38 -41.00 5.39
N GLU A 109 -1.60 -41.44 5.73
CA GLU A 109 -1.91 -42.19 6.95
C GLU A 109 -1.81 -43.70 6.61
N GLN A 110 -1.16 -44.52 7.45
CA GLN A 110 -1.83 -45.53 8.29
C GLN A 110 -0.80 -46.29 9.19
N ALA A 111 -1.18 -46.44 10.47
CA ALA A 111 -0.45 -46.99 11.63
C ALA A 111 -0.41 -48.56 11.65
N PRO A 112 -0.03 -49.32 12.73
CA PRO A 112 0.27 -48.94 14.12
C PRO A 112 1.43 -49.71 14.84
N GLY A 113 1.86 -49.20 16.01
CA GLY A 113 2.50 -50.04 17.04
C GLY A 113 3.56 -49.37 17.91
N GLY A 114 3.44 -49.56 19.23
CA GLY A 114 4.57 -49.50 20.18
C GLY A 114 4.78 -48.16 20.90
N GLY A 115 4.29 -48.07 22.14
CA GLY A 115 4.65 -46.97 23.05
C GLY A 115 6.10 -47.06 23.54
N VAL A 116 6.69 -45.94 23.96
CA VAL A 116 7.35 -45.70 25.27
C VAL A 116 7.51 -44.18 25.43
N LYS A 117 7.34 -43.71 26.68
CA LYS A 117 7.57 -42.34 27.19
C LYS A 117 8.94 -41.76 26.80
N ALA A 118 9.02 -40.44 26.55
CA ALA A 118 10.03 -39.54 27.13
C ALA A 118 9.86 -38.06 26.74
N LYS A 119 9.71 -37.23 27.79
CA LYS A 119 10.35 -35.93 28.05
C LYS A 119 10.23 -34.79 27.03
N GLU A 120 9.33 -33.86 27.38
CA GLU A 120 9.67 -32.48 27.77
C GLU A 120 10.96 -31.89 27.19
N GLN A 121 10.80 -30.94 26.24
CA GLN A 121 11.61 -29.72 26.22
C GLN A 121 10.74 -28.54 25.76
N VAL A 122 10.44 -27.69 26.74
CA VAL A 122 9.94 -26.33 26.57
C VAL A 122 11.06 -25.49 25.97
N LEU A 123 10.95 -25.11 24.70
CA LEU A 123 11.73 -24.00 24.15
C LEU A 123 10.83 -22.78 24.03
N LYS A 124 10.97 -21.87 25.00
CA LYS A 124 10.51 -20.48 24.92
C LYS A 124 11.05 -19.88 23.61
N LYS A 125 10.17 -19.58 22.65
CA LYS A 125 10.47 -18.56 21.65
C LYS A 125 9.65 -17.34 22.02
N GLU A 126 10.34 -16.41 22.67
CA GLU A 126 9.78 -15.12 23.03
C GLU A 126 9.14 -14.46 21.81
N GLN A 127 7.90 -14.10 22.03
CA GLN A 127 7.10 -13.25 21.20
C GLN A 127 7.46 -11.82 21.62
N SER A 128 8.41 -11.19 20.93
CA SER A 128 8.63 -9.75 21.06
C SER A 128 9.00 -9.16 19.69
N GLY A 129 8.34 -8.03 19.37
CA GLY A 129 8.74 -7.16 18.27
C GLY A 129 8.39 -7.63 16.87
N ARG A 130 7.12 -7.53 16.48
CA ARG A 130 6.83 -7.07 15.10
C ARG A 130 7.29 -5.62 15.03
N ASP A 131 8.58 -5.47 14.78
CA ASP A 131 9.27 -4.20 14.60
C ASP A 131 8.66 -3.51 13.38
N ARG A 132 7.72 -2.60 13.67
CA ARG A 132 6.89 -1.90 12.69
C ARG A 132 7.48 -0.53 12.39
N ASP A 133 8.80 -0.40 12.54
CA ASP A 133 9.52 0.89 12.55
C ASP A 133 10.64 1.00 11.49
N GLN A 134 10.61 0.22 10.41
CA GLN A 134 11.45 0.50 9.24
C GLN A 134 10.78 1.49 8.28
N TRP A 135 10.65 2.73 8.77
CA TRP A 135 10.48 3.92 7.94
C TRP A 135 11.80 4.19 7.19
N GLY A 136 11.99 3.53 6.05
CA GLY A 136 13.06 3.84 5.10
C GLY A 136 12.85 5.24 4.50
N GLY A 137 13.87 6.05 4.25
CA GLY A 137 15.29 5.84 4.37
C GLY A 137 16.00 7.20 4.36
N LYS A 138 17.28 7.16 4.72
CA LYS A 138 18.20 8.29 4.72
C LYS A 138 18.10 9.09 3.42
N LEU A 139 17.77 10.38 3.55
CA LEU A 139 18.02 11.38 2.51
C LEU A 139 19.50 11.29 2.11
N PRO A 140 19.84 11.27 0.81
CA PRO A 140 21.22 11.48 0.39
C PRO A 140 21.64 12.87 0.86
N GLY A 141 22.74 12.93 1.62
CA GLY A 141 23.33 14.19 2.04
C GLY A 141 23.63 15.06 0.82
N HIS A 142 23.11 16.28 0.82
CA HIS A 142 23.55 17.31 -0.09
C HIS A 142 24.95 17.74 0.36
N GLY A 143 25.97 17.11 -0.22
CA GLY A 143 27.35 17.53 -0.09
C GLY A 143 27.58 18.81 -0.89
N GLY A 144 28.13 19.81 -0.21
CA GLY A 144 29.08 20.84 -0.67
C GLY A 144 28.93 21.44 -2.06
N THR A 145 28.68 22.75 -2.07
CA THR A 145 29.71 23.76 -2.39
C THR A 145 29.44 25.01 -1.58
#